data_AF-A0A385ADK4-F1
#
_entry.id   AF-A0A385ADK4-F1
#
_cell.length_a   1.000
_cell.length_b   1.000
_cell.length_c   1.000
_cell.angle_alpha   90.00
_cell.angle_beta   90.00
_cell.angle_gamma   90.00
#
_symmetry.space_group_name_H-M   'P 1'
#
loop_
_entity.id
_entity.type
_entity.pdbx_description
1 polymer ?
#
loop_
_entity_poly.entity_id
_entity_poly.type
_entity_poly.pdbx_seq_one_letter_code
_entity_poly.pdbx_strand_id
1 'polypeptide(L)'
;MLIKKQNIESVKIKSIDSQDKVLATTESGEIIELHITDQQKKDRLFWESLVNVLRAELWLPLKKKTHELLQNDWLAEPELN
;
A
#
# COMPACT_ATOMS: atom_id res chain seq x y z
N MET A 1 0.72 -25.90 7.13
CA MET A 1 1.23 -24.53 6.94
C MET A 1 0.03 -23.60 6.88
N LEU A 2 -0.22 -22.83 7.93
CA LEU A 2 -1.42 -21.98 8.05
C LEU A 2 -1.20 -20.69 7.25
N ILE A 3 -1.53 -20.72 5.96
CA ILE A 3 -1.83 -19.49 5.23
C ILE A 3 -3.14 -18.98 5.83
N LYS A 4 -3.07 -18.23 6.94
CA LYS A 4 -4.20 -17.39 7.35
C LYS A 4 -4.57 -16.61 6.09
N LYS A 5 -5.82 -16.69 5.64
CA LYS A 5 -6.38 -15.81 4.59
C LYS A 5 -6.04 -14.38 4.96
N GLN A 6 -4.91 -13.89 4.49
CA GLN A 6 -4.48 -12.53 4.73
C GLN A 6 -5.44 -11.73 3.88
N ASN A 7 -6.26 -10.92 4.54
CA ASN A 7 -7.31 -10.12 3.93
C ASN A 7 -6.62 -8.96 3.19
N ILE A 8 -5.91 -9.30 2.12
CA ILE A 8 -5.09 -8.42 1.30
C ILE A 8 -5.89 -8.09 0.04
N GLU A 9 -5.83 -6.85 -0.39
CA GLU A 9 -6.33 -6.40 -1.68
C GLU A 9 -5.29 -5.56 -2.40
N SER A 10 -5.31 -5.63 -3.72
CA SER A 10 -4.48 -4.78 -4.57
C SER A 10 -5.13 -3.40 -4.71
N VAL A 11 -4.33 -2.36 -4.53
CA VAL A 11 -4.78 -0.97 -4.63
C VAL A 11 -3.77 -0.16 -5.43
N LYS A 12 -4.24 0.80 -6.21
CA LYS A 12 -3.39 1.74 -6.94
C LYS A 12 -3.49 3.12 -6.32
N ILE A 13 -2.36 3.76 -6.02
CA ILE A 13 -2.36 5.13 -5.49
C ILE A 13 -2.95 6.05 -6.55
N LYS A 14 -3.97 6.83 -6.16
CA LYS A 14 -4.68 7.76 -7.03
C LYS A 14 -4.21 9.19 -6.80
N SER A 15 -4.06 9.60 -5.55
CA SER A 15 -3.53 10.92 -5.19
C SER A 15 -2.85 10.93 -3.82
N ILE A 16 -1.92 11.87 -3.67
CA ILE A 16 -1.28 12.21 -2.40
C ILE A 16 -1.59 13.69 -2.17
N ASP A 17 -2.58 13.96 -1.33
CA ASP A 17 -3.08 15.33 -1.12
C ASP A 17 -2.30 16.05 -0.02
N SER A 18 -1.88 15.31 1.01
CA SER A 18 -1.08 15.80 2.14
C SER A 18 -0.35 14.66 2.85
N GLN A 19 0.48 14.97 3.85
CA GLN A 19 1.21 13.98 4.66
C GLN A 19 0.28 13.08 5.51
N ASP A 20 -1.02 13.32 5.52
CA ASP A 20 -2.01 12.52 6.25
C ASP A 20 -3.08 11.93 5.34
N LYS A 21 -3.10 12.30 4.06
CA LYS A 21 -4.19 11.97 3.15
C LYS A 21 -3.66 11.43 1.83
N VAL A 22 -3.70 10.10 1.72
CA VAL A 22 -3.35 9.35 0.51
C VAL A 22 -4.56 8.56 0.08
N LEU A 23 -5.03 8.81 -1.15
CA LEU A 23 -6.17 8.11 -1.73
C LEU A 23 -5.68 7.02 -2.68
N ALA A 24 -6.27 5.84 -2.59
CA ALA A 24 -6.05 4.76 -3.52
C ALA A 24 -7.36 4.23 -4.10
N THR A 25 -7.25 3.49 -5.18
CA THR A 25 -8.36 2.84 -5.85
C THR A 25 -8.13 1.33 -5.87
N THR A 26 -9.11 0.57 -5.43
CA THR A 26 -9.10 -0.89 -5.47
C THR A 26 -9.31 -1.39 -6.90
N GLU A 27 -9.09 -2.68 -7.14
CA GLU A 27 -9.42 -3.31 -8.43
C GLU A 27 -10.92 -3.24 -8.77
N SER A 28 -11.79 -3.17 -7.76
CA SER A 28 -13.25 -2.97 -7.93
C SER A 28 -13.62 -1.53 -8.30
N GLY A 29 -12.67 -0.59 -8.30
CA GLY A 29 -12.90 0.83 -8.57
C GLY A 29 -13.34 1.64 -7.36
N GLU A 30 -13.35 1.04 -6.16
CA GLU A 30 -13.67 1.74 -4.92
C GLU A 30 -12.50 2.63 -4.51
N ILE A 31 -12.81 3.82 -4.00
CA ILE A 31 -11.80 4.75 -3.49
C ILE A 31 -11.70 4.58 -2.00
N ILE A 32 -10.47 4.35 -1.52
CA ILE A 32 -10.15 4.17 -0.11
C ILE A 32 -9.06 5.15 0.30
N GLU A 33 -9.04 5.50 1.59
CA GLU A 33 -8.00 6.30 2.19
C GLU A 33 -7.02 5.39 2.93
N LEU A 34 -5.72 5.57 2.65
CA LEU A 34 -4.67 4.81 3.32
C LEU A 34 -4.49 5.32 4.75
N HIS A 35 -4.32 4.39 5.69
CA HIS A 35 -3.93 4.74 7.05
C HIS A 35 -2.41 4.98 7.11
N ILE A 36 -2.01 6.21 7.37
CA ILE A 36 -0.60 6.61 7.54
C ILE A 36 -0.30 6.75 9.02
N THR A 37 0.62 5.93 9.52
CA THR A 37 1.05 5.97 10.93
C THR A 37 1.92 7.19 11.22
N ASP A 38 1.97 7.65 12.47
CA ASP A 38 2.81 8.79 12.86
C ASP A 38 4.31 8.60 12.56
N GLN A 39 4.77 7.35 12.52
CA GLN A 39 6.13 7.02 12.11
C GLN A 39 6.34 7.24 10.61
N GLN A 40 5.40 6.81 9.77
CA GLN A 40 5.44 7.00 8.32
C GLN A 40 5.32 8.46 7.90
N LYS A 41 4.55 9.27 8.65
CA LYS A 41 4.46 10.73 8.41
C LYS A 41 5.83 11.40 8.39
N LYS A 42 6.75 10.95 9.25
CA LYS A 42 8.11 11.47 9.40
C LYS A 42 9.14 10.76 8.51
N ASP A 43 8.74 9.69 7.82
CA ASP A 43 9.64 8.88 7.00
C ASP A 43 9.70 9.42 5.57
N ARG A 44 10.80 10.10 5.25
CA ARG A 44 11.04 10.65 3.91
C ARG A 44 11.09 9.56 2.83
N LEU A 45 11.70 8.41 3.13
CA LEU A 45 11.87 7.32 2.15
C LEU A 45 10.54 6.68 1.81
N PHE A 46 9.64 6.57 2.81
CA PHE A 46 8.27 6.13 2.58
C PHE A 46 7.55 7.04 1.58
N TRP A 47 7.61 8.37 1.76
CA TRP A 47 6.96 9.31 0.85
C TRP A 47 7.59 9.32 -0.55
N GLU A 48 8.91 9.27 -0.65
CA GLU A 48 9.60 9.16 -1.95
C GLU A 48 9.19 7.89 -2.68
N SER A 49 9.05 6.77 -1.96
CA SER A 49 8.57 5.51 -2.52
C SER A 49 7.11 5.62 -2.99
N LEU A 50 6.22 6.21 -2.18
CA LEU A 50 4.82 6.45 -2.57
C LEU A 50 4.70 7.30 -3.84
N VAL A 51 5.50 8.37 -3.96
CA VAL A 51 5.52 9.22 -5.16
C VAL A 51 5.99 8.43 -6.38
N ASN A 52 7.01 7.58 -6.23
CA ASN A 52 7.49 6.73 -7.31
C ASN A 52 6.43 5.70 -7.75
N VAL A 53 5.74 5.06 -6.79
CA VAL A 53 4.63 4.14 -7.06
C VAL A 53 3.49 4.86 -7.80
N LEU A 54 3.08 6.04 -7.33
CA LEU A 54 2.03 6.84 -7.96
C LEU A 54 2.39 7.16 -9.42
N ARG A 55 3.63 7.59 -9.67
CA ARG A 55 4.11 7.91 -11.03
C ARG A 55 4.22 6.68 -11.93
N ALA A 56 4.54 5.53 -11.36
CA ALA A 56 4.67 4.27 -12.09
C ALA A 56 3.32 3.54 -12.26
N GLU A 57 2.23 4.08 -11.69
CA GLU A 57 0.89 3.48 -11.71
C GLU A 57 0.86 2.02 -11.20
N LEU A 58 1.68 1.72 -10.20
CA LEU A 58 1.82 0.37 -9.67
C LEU A 58 0.67 0.01 -8.74
N TRP A 59 0.27 -1.27 -8.82
CA TRP A 59 -0.62 -1.89 -7.86
C TRP A 59 0.18 -2.35 -6.64
N LEU A 60 -0.31 -2.00 -5.45
CA LEU A 60 0.29 -2.34 -4.16
C LEU A 60 -0.66 -3.22 -3.35
N PRO A 61 -0.13 -4.19 -2.58
CA PRO A 61 -0.93 -4.95 -1.64
C PRO A 61 -1.25 -4.14 -0.37
N LEU A 62 -2.52 -4.10 0.00
CA LEU A 62 -3.06 -3.40 1.17
C LEU A 62 -3.79 -4.38 2.09
N LYS A 63 -3.65 -4.19 3.41
CA LYS A 63 -4.46 -4.92 4.39
C LYS A 63 -5.86 -4.31 4.50
N LYS A 64 -6.90 -5.04 4.12
CA LYS A 64 -8.32 -4.63 4.19
C LYS A 64 -8.78 -4.12 5.56
N LYS A 65 -8.20 -4.65 6.65
CA LYS A 65 -8.66 -4.33 8.01
C LYS A 65 -8.14 -3.00 8.53
N THR A 66 -6.89 -2.66 8.22
CA THR A 66 -6.22 -1.47 8.74
C THR A 66 -6.00 -0.40 7.67
N HIS A 67 -6.23 -0.74 6.39
CA HIS A 67 -5.90 0.10 5.24
C HIS A 67 -4.42 0.54 5.26
N GLU A 68 -3.55 -0.31 5.80
CA GLU A 68 -2.11 -0.10 5.84
C GLU A 68 -1.44 -0.88 4.71
N LEU A 69 -0.41 -0.27 4.12
CA LEU A 69 0.50 -0.94 3.19
C LEU A 69 1.31 -2.01 3.93
N LEU A 70 1.55 -3.15 3.29
CA LEU A 70 2.42 -4.19 3.84
C LEU A 70 3.84 -3.62 3.98
N GLN A 71 4.48 -3.76 5.14
CA GLN A 71 5.84 -3.24 5.36
C GLN A 71 6.93 -4.08 4.67
N ASN A 72 6.76 -5.41 4.60
CA ASN A 72 7.86 -6.32 4.26
C ASN A 72 7.56 -7.30 3.10
N ASP A 73 6.35 -7.29 2.53
CA ASP A 73 5.91 -8.28 1.52
C ASP A 73 5.77 -7.66 0.11
N TRP A 74 6.60 -6.68 -0.25
CA TRP A 74 6.58 -6.09 -1.61
C TRP A 74 7.40 -6.90 -2.62
N LEU A 75 8.29 -7.76 -2.11
CA LEU A 75 9.01 -8.75 -2.89
C LEU A 75 8.33 -10.07 -2.59
N ALA A 76 7.67 -10.66 -3.60
CA ALA A 76 7.38 -12.08 -3.53
C ALA A 76 8.72 -12.77 -3.25
N GLU A 77 8.82 -13.51 -2.14
CA GLU A 77 9.94 -14.42 -1.96
C GLU A 77 10.02 -15.25 -3.25
N PRO A 78 11.15 -15.25 -3.97
CA PRO A 78 11.25 -16.08 -5.16
C PRO A 78 10.98 -17.51 -4.70
N GLU A 79 9.93 -18.12 -5.24
CA GLU A 79 9.65 -19.53 -4.97
C GLU A 79 10.86 -20.33 -5.44
N LEU A 80 11.72 -20.70 -4.49
CA LEU A 80 12.83 -21.60 -4.70
C LEU A 80 12.22 -23.00 -4.91
N ASN A 81 11.97 -23.33 -6.18
CA ASN A 81 11.78 -24.72 -6.61
C ASN A 81 13.07 -25.52 -6.48
#